data_AF-A0A3B8LU43-F1
#
_entry.id   AF-A0A3B8LU43-F1
#
_cell.length_a   1.000
_cell.length_b   1.000
_cell.length_c   1.000
_cell.angle_alpha   90.00
_cell.angle_beta   90.00
_cell.angle_gamma   90.00
#
_symmetry.space_group_name_H-M   'P 1'
#
loop_
_entity.id
_entity.type
_entity.pdbx_description
1 polymer ?
#
loop_
_entity_poly.entity_id
_entity_poly.type
_entity_poly.pdbx_seq_one_letter_code
_entity_poly.pdbx_strand_id
1 'polypeptide(L)'
;MRTPAFWRLLFLYIRRNTTSLLLSSLGIVVGTGSFVFFVSLGYGVRQIVTQDLLGVSPVNQIEIIPKTYSLGMFRVGGLLGGAKLNDATLERIRSLKGVKHVFGKMNVRVPSYAMIPIPKEFQKRGIARAFYTEMIAQGIDPKAIPKKDLQGNTFEYKEGKPVPILISKRLLNVYNTTLADLRGFPKLTAQAVQAVRFKMIAGRSAFRRRDHKKGARKYPCHVIGVSRRAILIGVTVPLAFARKLNRIYNGKDDPNVFQSAIIVAKDATDMPRLLKKIEKMGFTMETSQIFARKVGESILFITLLLTLISAVILVISAISISHAFFMFVYEHRYQIGLVRAIGATRSNIRNLLVMMGLLVGMLCGLS
;
A
#
# COMPACT_ATOMS: atom_id res chain seq x y z
N MET A 1 -42.51 -2.45 -40.51
CA MET A 1 -42.29 -3.92 -40.61
C MET A 1 -42.69 -4.54 -39.29
N ARG A 2 -43.36 -5.70 -39.28
CA ARG A 2 -43.62 -6.45 -38.03
C ARG A 2 -42.27 -6.81 -37.38
N THR A 3 -42.10 -6.51 -36.10
CA THR A 3 -40.88 -6.76 -35.30
C THR A 3 -40.27 -8.16 -35.47
N PRO A 4 -41.01 -9.28 -35.57
CA PRO A 4 -40.40 -10.60 -35.77
C PRO A 4 -39.74 -10.80 -37.15
N ALA A 5 -40.28 -10.19 -38.21
CA ALA A 5 -39.69 -10.29 -39.55
C ALA A 5 -38.35 -9.54 -39.66
N PHE A 6 -38.23 -8.44 -38.90
CA PHE A 6 -37.01 -7.64 -38.79
C PHE A 6 -35.86 -8.46 -38.17
N TRP A 7 -36.11 -9.12 -37.04
CA TRP A 7 -35.10 -9.97 -36.37
C TRP A 7 -34.68 -11.16 -37.22
N ARG A 8 -35.63 -11.80 -37.92
CA ARG A 8 -35.32 -12.93 -38.81
C ARG A 8 -34.46 -12.52 -39.99
N LEU A 9 -34.75 -11.37 -40.60
CA LEU A 9 -33.94 -10.82 -41.68
C LEU A 9 -32.54 -10.47 -41.19
N LEU A 10 -32.43 -9.82 -40.04
CA LEU A 10 -31.15 -9.44 -39.44
C LEU A 10 -30.27 -10.67 -39.13
N PHE A 11 -30.86 -11.74 -38.58
CA PHE A 11 -30.13 -12.97 -38.27
C PHE A 11 -29.66 -13.72 -39.54
N LEU A 12 -30.52 -13.78 -40.56
CA LEU A 12 -30.15 -14.34 -41.87
C LEU A 12 -29.02 -13.55 -42.53
N TYR A 13 -29.03 -12.23 -42.34
CA TYR A 13 -28.00 -11.33 -42.86
C TYR A 13 -26.63 -11.55 -42.19
N ILE A 14 -26.61 -11.64 -40.86
CA ILE A 14 -25.38 -11.91 -40.08
C ILE A 14 -24.80 -13.28 -40.44
N ARG A 15 -25.65 -14.32 -40.55
CA ARG A 15 -25.21 -15.69 -40.85
C ARG A 15 -24.60 -15.84 -42.24
N ARG A 16 -25.00 -15.00 -43.19
CA ARG A 16 -24.52 -15.08 -44.58
C ARG A 16 -23.20 -14.34 -44.79
N ASN A 17 -22.86 -13.38 -43.94
CA ASN A 17 -21.64 -12.57 -44.05
C ASN A 17 -20.66 -12.77 -42.88
N THR A 18 -20.56 -13.99 -42.38
CA THR A 18 -19.77 -14.34 -41.19
C THR A 18 -18.29 -14.05 -41.34
N THR A 19 -17.68 -14.29 -42.50
CA THR A 19 -16.23 -14.07 -42.72
C THR A 19 -15.82 -12.61 -42.60
N SER A 20 -16.52 -11.70 -43.29
CA SER A 20 -16.25 -10.25 -43.20
C SER A 20 -16.54 -9.68 -41.81
N LEU A 21 -17.62 -10.16 -41.16
CA LEU A 21 -17.94 -9.78 -39.78
C LEU A 21 -16.89 -10.30 -38.78
N LEU A 22 -16.35 -11.49 -38.98
CA LEU A 22 -15.30 -12.06 -38.14
C LEU A 22 -13.98 -11.27 -38.27
N LEU A 23 -13.53 -10.96 -39.48
CA LEU A 23 -12.32 -10.13 -39.66
C LEU A 23 -12.47 -8.73 -39.04
N SER A 24 -13.67 -8.13 -39.16
CA SER A 24 -13.97 -6.82 -38.57
C SER A 24 -14.04 -6.87 -37.04
N SER A 25 -14.60 -7.96 -36.48
CA SER A 25 -14.67 -8.18 -35.04
C SER A 25 -13.31 -8.32 -34.39
N LEU A 26 -12.32 -8.88 -35.10
CA LEU A 26 -10.96 -9.04 -34.60
C LEU A 26 -10.34 -7.69 -34.22
N GLY A 27 -10.54 -6.66 -35.06
CA GLY A 27 -10.07 -5.31 -34.80
C GLY A 27 -10.74 -4.68 -33.57
N ILE A 28 -12.05 -4.90 -33.38
CA ILE A 28 -12.79 -4.45 -32.19
C ILE A 28 -12.18 -5.10 -30.95
N VAL A 29 -12.14 -6.44 -30.93
CA VAL A 29 -11.70 -7.23 -29.77
C VAL A 29 -10.27 -6.89 -29.39
N VAL A 30 -9.35 -6.76 -30.36
CA VAL A 30 -7.96 -6.37 -30.09
C VAL A 30 -7.88 -4.93 -29.57
N GLY A 31 -8.63 -3.99 -30.15
CA GLY A 31 -8.60 -2.58 -29.76
C GLY A 31 -9.22 -2.31 -28.39
N THR A 32 -10.43 -2.80 -28.14
CA THR A 32 -11.11 -2.65 -26.85
C THR A 32 -10.43 -3.50 -25.77
N GLY A 33 -10.04 -4.73 -26.09
CA GLY A 33 -9.36 -5.64 -25.18
C GLY A 33 -8.01 -5.08 -24.71
N SER A 34 -7.18 -4.57 -25.63
CA SER A 34 -5.91 -3.92 -25.25
C SER A 34 -6.14 -2.68 -24.38
N PHE A 35 -7.09 -1.82 -24.75
CA PHE A 35 -7.42 -0.63 -23.96
C PHE A 35 -7.84 -0.97 -22.52
N VAL A 36 -8.81 -1.89 -22.37
CA VAL A 36 -9.28 -2.33 -21.06
C VAL A 36 -8.15 -3.01 -20.28
N PHE A 37 -7.35 -3.85 -20.93
CA PHE A 37 -6.20 -4.51 -20.32
C PHE A 37 -5.19 -3.52 -19.76
N PHE A 38 -4.73 -2.56 -20.56
CA PHE A 38 -3.68 -1.62 -20.13
C PHE A 38 -4.17 -0.65 -19.05
N VAL A 39 -5.41 -0.18 -19.15
CA VAL A 39 -6.03 0.64 -18.08
C VAL A 39 -6.14 -0.17 -16.78
N SER A 40 -6.64 -1.39 -16.86
CA SER A 40 -6.81 -2.27 -15.69
C SER A 40 -5.47 -2.67 -15.06
N LEU A 41 -4.47 -2.98 -15.89
CA LEU A 41 -3.11 -3.29 -15.45
C LEU A 41 -2.49 -2.10 -14.73
N GLY A 42 -2.59 -0.90 -15.29
CA GLY A 42 -2.06 0.31 -14.67
C GLY A 42 -2.68 0.61 -13.30
N TYR A 43 -4.01 0.51 -13.20
CA TYR A 43 -4.70 0.66 -11.92
C TYR A 43 -4.34 -0.46 -10.92
N GLY A 44 -4.28 -1.71 -11.37
CA GLY A 44 -3.94 -2.87 -10.54
C GLY A 44 -2.52 -2.80 -9.98
N VAL A 45 -1.52 -2.54 -10.85
CA VAL A 45 -0.12 -2.39 -10.46
C VAL A 45 0.05 -1.21 -9.50
N ARG A 46 -0.60 -0.07 -9.77
CA ARG A 46 -0.61 1.08 -8.86
C ARG A 46 -1.19 0.72 -7.49
N GLN A 47 -2.27 -0.05 -7.44
CA GLN A 47 -2.89 -0.49 -6.19
C GLN A 47 -1.95 -1.41 -5.39
N ILE A 48 -1.30 -2.38 -6.06
CA ILE A 48 -0.36 -3.30 -5.41
C ILE A 48 0.86 -2.55 -4.86
N VAL A 49 1.48 -1.68 -5.65
CA VAL A 49 2.63 -0.88 -5.19
C VAL A 49 2.26 0.04 -4.02
N THR A 50 1.06 0.63 -4.05
CA THR A 50 0.58 1.47 -2.95
C THR A 50 0.17 0.70 -1.70
N GLN A 51 -0.26 -0.56 -1.84
CA GLN A 51 -0.64 -1.40 -0.69
C GLN A 51 0.53 -2.19 -0.09
N ASP A 52 1.41 -2.76 -0.90
CA ASP A 52 2.44 -3.70 -0.46
C ASP A 52 3.81 -3.07 -0.25
N LEU A 53 4.21 -2.10 -1.09
CA LEU A 53 5.48 -1.37 -0.92
C LEU A 53 5.33 -0.15 -0.01
N LEU A 54 4.28 0.66 -0.19
CA LEU A 54 4.06 1.92 0.54
C LEU A 54 3.52 1.76 1.96
N GLY A 55 3.06 0.56 2.33
CA GLY A 55 2.62 0.28 3.70
C GLY A 55 1.62 1.29 4.26
N VAL A 56 0.62 1.71 3.48
CA VAL A 56 -0.53 2.52 3.91
C VAL A 56 -0.18 3.64 4.91
N SER A 57 0.77 4.51 4.56
CA SER A 57 0.57 5.89 5.02
C SER A 57 -0.50 6.48 4.11
N PRO A 58 -1.63 6.97 4.65
CA PRO A 58 -2.61 7.74 3.88
C PRO A 58 -1.92 8.81 3.03
N VAL A 59 -2.51 9.20 1.88
CA VAL A 59 -1.89 10.20 0.97
C VAL A 59 -1.60 11.53 1.68
N ASN A 60 -2.33 11.84 2.76
CA ASN A 60 -2.12 13.00 3.61
C ASN A 60 -1.15 12.74 4.78
N GLN A 61 -0.32 11.70 4.73
CA GLN A 61 0.63 11.36 5.79
C GLN A 61 2.01 11.04 5.21
N ILE A 62 3.05 11.58 5.85
CA ILE A 62 4.46 11.29 5.54
C ILE A 62 5.21 10.95 6.83
N GLU A 63 6.25 10.14 6.71
CA GLU A 63 7.25 9.94 7.76
C GLU A 63 8.52 10.68 7.38
N ILE A 64 9.03 11.50 8.30
CA ILE A 64 10.21 12.32 8.10
C ILE A 64 11.35 11.86 9.00
N ILE A 65 12.56 11.97 8.48
CA ILE A 65 13.82 11.69 9.17
C ILE A 65 14.77 12.88 9.02
N PRO A 66 15.71 13.09 9.96
CA PRO A 66 16.79 14.04 9.77
C PRO A 66 17.57 13.75 8.48
N LYS A 67 17.90 14.79 7.70
CA LYS A 67 18.82 14.63 6.56
C LYS A 67 20.18 14.15 7.08
N THR A 68 20.70 13.08 6.50
CA THR A 68 22.04 12.58 6.79
C THR A 68 22.88 12.69 5.53
N TYR A 69 24.08 13.26 5.65
CA TYR A 69 25.04 13.31 4.56
C TYR A 69 25.98 12.11 4.71
N SER A 70 26.14 11.30 3.68
CA SER A 70 27.15 10.24 3.64
C SER A 70 28.40 10.78 2.97
N LEU A 71 29.52 10.80 3.68
CA LEU A 71 30.84 11.09 3.14
C LEU A 71 31.61 9.77 3.07
N GLY A 72 31.60 9.14 1.89
CA GLY A 72 32.12 7.77 1.71
C GLY A 72 31.42 6.76 2.63
N MET A 73 32.19 5.95 3.36
CA MET A 73 31.66 4.98 4.33
C MET A 73 31.10 5.63 5.62
N PHE A 74 31.32 6.92 5.86
CA PHE A 74 30.91 7.59 7.09
C PHE A 74 29.62 8.38 6.91
N ARG A 75 28.62 8.16 7.77
CA ARG A 75 27.40 8.98 7.83
C ARG A 75 27.65 10.21 8.71
N VAL A 76 27.92 11.35 8.08
CA VAL A 76 28.18 12.65 8.70
C VAL A 76 26.88 13.45 8.77
N GLY A 77 25.92 12.96 9.56
CA GLY A 77 24.68 13.69 9.87
C GLY A 77 24.58 14.13 11.33
N GLY A 78 25.19 13.37 12.24
CA GLY A 78 25.09 13.61 13.68
C GLY A 78 26.28 14.36 14.30
N LEU A 79 27.46 14.32 13.67
CA LEU A 79 28.71 14.85 14.25
C LEU A 79 28.96 16.34 13.95
N LEU A 80 28.38 16.88 12.87
CA LEU A 80 28.56 18.27 12.42
C LEU A 80 27.28 19.14 12.55
N GLY A 81 26.35 18.79 13.45
CA GLY A 81 25.20 19.65 13.72
C GLY A 81 24.02 19.52 12.77
N GLY A 82 23.74 18.31 12.23
CA GLY A 82 22.49 18.06 11.51
C GLY A 82 21.24 18.31 12.37
N ALA A 83 20.14 18.68 11.71
CA ALA A 83 18.88 19.01 12.36
C ALA A 83 18.41 17.86 13.28
N LYS A 84 18.34 18.12 14.59
CA LYS A 84 17.86 17.13 15.57
C LYS A 84 16.34 17.19 15.66
N LEU A 85 15.72 16.02 15.60
CA LEU A 85 14.30 15.89 15.86
C LEU A 85 14.10 15.75 17.37
N ASN A 86 13.68 16.84 18.02
CA ASN A 86 13.38 16.90 19.45
C ASN A 86 11.97 17.47 19.68
N ASP A 87 11.52 17.56 20.93
CA ASP A 87 10.18 18.09 21.25
C ASP A 87 9.97 19.50 20.67
N ALA A 88 10.95 20.40 20.78
CA ALA A 88 10.88 21.76 20.24
C ALA A 88 10.70 21.76 18.70
N THR A 89 11.44 20.92 17.99
CA THR A 89 11.28 20.75 16.54
C THR A 89 9.91 20.18 16.19
N LEU A 90 9.40 19.19 16.94
CA LEU A 90 8.05 18.66 16.71
C LEU A 90 6.98 19.72 16.89
N GLU A 91 7.09 20.57 17.91
CA GLU A 91 6.17 21.71 18.11
C GLU A 91 6.25 22.73 16.98
N ARG A 92 7.45 23.06 16.51
CA ARG A 92 7.63 23.92 15.33
C ARG A 92 7.00 23.34 14.07
N ILE A 93 6.99 22.02 13.89
CA ILE A 93 6.32 21.37 12.77
C ILE A 93 4.80 21.38 12.99
N ARG A 94 4.32 21.17 14.22
CA ARG A 94 2.89 21.24 14.56
C ARG A 94 2.28 22.61 14.28
N SER A 95 3.04 23.68 14.46
CA SER A 95 2.57 25.05 14.19
C SER A 95 2.53 25.44 12.71
N LEU A 96 3.04 24.59 11.80
CA LEU A 96 2.97 24.87 10.36
C LEU A 96 1.52 24.81 9.85
N LYS A 97 1.11 25.84 9.09
CA LYS A 97 -0.18 25.86 8.39
C LYS A 97 -0.31 24.64 7.48
N GLY A 98 -1.41 23.89 7.62
CA GLY A 98 -1.71 22.67 6.88
C GLY A 98 -1.42 21.37 7.65
N VAL A 99 -0.74 21.43 8.80
CA VAL A 99 -0.50 20.26 9.65
C VAL A 99 -1.71 20.00 10.55
N LYS A 100 -2.15 18.74 10.63
CA LYS A 100 -3.21 18.26 11.53
C LYS A 100 -2.62 17.64 12.79
N HIS A 101 -1.68 16.72 12.63
CA HIS A 101 -0.99 16.05 13.75
C HIS A 101 0.46 15.76 13.43
N VAL A 102 1.30 15.70 14.47
CA VAL A 102 2.69 15.25 14.38
C VAL A 102 2.96 14.25 15.49
N PHE A 103 3.43 13.07 15.13
CA PHE A 103 3.73 11.98 16.05
C PHE A 103 5.19 11.58 15.96
N GLY A 104 5.95 11.77 17.04
CA GLY A 104 7.34 11.36 17.10
C GLY A 104 7.49 9.85 17.33
N LYS A 105 8.49 9.25 16.69
CA LYS A 105 8.97 7.89 16.96
C LYS A 105 10.36 7.96 17.60
N MET A 106 10.54 7.27 18.71
CA MET A 106 11.74 7.34 19.53
C MET A 106 12.28 5.95 19.77
N ASN A 107 13.56 5.71 19.53
CA ASN A 107 14.17 4.44 19.91
C ASN A 107 14.42 4.38 21.41
N VAL A 108 14.19 3.19 21.98
CA VAL A 108 14.70 2.85 23.31
C VAL A 108 16.20 2.63 23.17
N ARG A 109 17.01 3.55 23.68
CA ARG A 109 18.49 3.54 23.64
C ARG A 109 19.07 2.82 24.85
N VAL A 110 18.37 1.79 25.32
CA VAL A 110 18.71 1.05 26.53
C VAL A 110 18.95 -0.40 26.12
N PRO A 111 20.13 -0.99 26.44
CA PRO A 111 20.36 -2.41 26.18
C PRO A 111 19.29 -3.21 26.92
N SER A 112 18.53 -3.99 26.17
CA SER A 112 17.41 -4.74 26.70
C SER A 112 17.35 -6.10 26.02
N TYR A 113 16.92 -7.13 26.73
CA TYR A 113 16.60 -8.43 26.11
C TYR A 113 15.23 -8.90 26.54
N ALA A 114 14.63 -9.74 25.70
CA ALA A 114 13.36 -10.39 25.92
C ALA A 114 13.59 -11.83 26.39
N MET A 115 12.83 -12.26 27.40
CA MET A 115 12.66 -13.66 27.74
C MET A 115 11.23 -14.05 27.38
N ILE A 116 11.08 -14.72 26.24
CA ILE A 116 9.79 -15.13 25.68
C ILE A 116 9.58 -16.61 26.05
N PRO A 117 8.59 -16.93 26.90
CA PRO A 117 8.28 -18.32 27.23
C PRO A 117 7.74 -19.04 25.99
N ILE A 118 8.24 -20.25 25.74
CA ILE A 118 7.75 -21.09 24.65
C ILE A 118 6.56 -21.92 25.19
N PRO A 119 5.43 -22.04 24.47
CA PRO A 119 4.29 -22.83 24.94
C PRO A 119 4.65 -24.29 25.21
N LYS A 120 3.98 -24.92 26.18
CA LYS A 120 4.32 -26.28 26.64
C LYS A 120 4.20 -27.33 25.53
N GLU A 121 3.30 -27.12 24.58
CA GLU A 121 3.08 -27.96 23.40
C GLU A 121 4.35 -28.09 22.55
N PHE A 122 5.10 -26.98 22.42
CA PHE A 122 6.37 -26.96 21.70
C PHE A 122 7.53 -27.51 22.55
N GLN A 123 7.51 -27.30 23.87
CA GLN A 123 8.52 -27.86 24.77
C GLN A 123 8.56 -29.39 24.73
N LYS A 124 7.39 -30.04 24.60
CA LYS A 124 7.27 -31.50 24.44
C LYS A 124 7.97 -32.05 23.19
N ARG A 125 8.27 -31.19 22.20
CA ARG A 125 9.01 -31.53 20.97
C ARG A 125 10.52 -31.28 21.10
N GLY A 126 11.04 -31.14 22.33
CA GLY A 126 12.47 -30.90 22.59
C GLY A 126 12.92 -29.45 22.44
N ILE A 127 12.00 -28.50 22.31
CA ILE A 127 12.30 -27.07 22.16
C ILE A 127 12.59 -26.45 23.54
N ALA A 128 13.52 -25.48 23.59
CA ALA A 128 13.92 -24.79 24.82
C ALA A 128 12.73 -24.19 25.60
N ARG A 129 12.90 -24.00 26.92
CA ARG A 129 11.84 -23.45 27.80
C ARG A 129 11.48 -21.99 27.50
N ALA A 130 12.46 -21.21 27.05
CA ALA A 130 12.30 -19.81 26.71
C ALA A 130 13.26 -19.42 25.58
N PHE A 131 12.79 -18.50 24.75
CA PHE A 131 13.60 -17.83 23.74
C PHE A 131 14.16 -16.54 24.33
N TYR A 132 15.49 -16.39 24.25
CA TYR A 132 16.20 -15.20 24.70
C TYR A 132 16.69 -14.44 23.48
N THR A 133 16.34 -13.16 23.39
CA THR A 133 16.73 -12.35 22.23
C THR A 133 16.92 -10.90 22.62
N GLU A 134 17.81 -10.20 21.92
CA GLU A 134 17.97 -8.77 22.11
C GLU A 134 16.67 -8.05 21.76
N MET A 135 16.25 -7.15 22.63
CA MET A 135 15.01 -6.43 22.47
C MET A 135 15.29 -5.05 21.89
N ILE A 136 15.00 -4.90 20.61
CA ILE A 136 14.92 -3.59 19.97
C ILE A 136 13.50 -3.06 20.19
N ALA A 137 13.38 -1.90 20.82
CA ALA A 137 12.08 -1.27 21.08
C ALA A 137 12.01 0.15 20.53
N GLN A 138 10.89 0.49 19.91
CA GLN A 138 10.60 1.85 19.43
C GLN A 138 9.31 2.37 20.06
N GLY A 139 9.40 3.53 20.69
CA GLY A 139 8.28 4.29 21.21
C GLY A 139 7.55 5.07 20.13
N ILE A 140 6.22 4.99 20.13
CA ILE A 140 5.35 5.81 19.26
C ILE A 140 4.17 6.35 20.05
N ASP A 141 3.69 7.54 19.69
CA ASP A 141 2.49 8.12 20.29
C ASP A 141 1.28 7.18 20.07
N PRO A 142 0.51 6.83 21.12
CA PRO A 142 -0.64 5.96 20.98
C PRO A 142 -1.71 6.44 20.00
N LYS A 143 -1.88 7.77 19.87
CA LYS A 143 -2.81 8.37 18.91
C LYS A 143 -2.37 8.15 17.45
N ALA A 144 -1.09 7.85 17.25
CA ALA A 144 -0.54 7.50 15.96
C ALA A 144 -0.82 6.04 15.59
N ILE A 145 -1.55 5.24 16.36
CA ILE A 145 -1.90 3.86 15.98
C ILE A 145 -3.39 3.78 15.59
N PRO A 146 -3.75 3.18 14.44
CA PRO A 146 -5.15 2.99 14.07
C PRO A 146 -5.87 2.11 15.11
N LYS A 147 -7.05 2.54 15.58
CA LYS A 147 -7.83 1.78 16.58
C LYS A 147 -8.10 0.32 16.17
N LYS A 148 -8.28 0.06 14.87
CA LYS A 148 -8.47 -1.29 14.31
C LYS A 148 -7.28 -2.23 14.57
N ASP A 149 -6.06 -1.70 14.63
CA ASP A 149 -4.85 -2.49 14.84
C ASP A 149 -4.72 -2.92 16.33
N LEU A 150 -5.41 -2.20 17.23
CA LEU A 150 -5.42 -2.46 18.67
C LEU A 150 -6.44 -3.52 19.10
N GLN A 151 -7.38 -3.90 18.23
CA GLN A 151 -8.36 -4.98 18.48
C GLN A 151 -9.11 -4.84 19.82
N GLY A 152 -9.49 -3.61 20.19
CA GLY A 152 -10.20 -3.30 21.45
C GLY A 152 -9.30 -3.05 22.66
N ASN A 153 -7.99 -3.31 22.55
CA ASN A 153 -7.03 -3.05 23.64
C ASN A 153 -6.59 -1.58 23.70
N THR A 154 -6.09 -1.15 24.87
CA THR A 154 -5.54 0.19 25.07
C THR A 154 -4.01 0.17 24.96
N PHE A 155 -3.44 1.03 24.10
CA PHE A 155 -2.00 1.15 23.91
C PHE A 155 -1.41 2.31 24.74
N GLU A 156 -1.61 2.27 26.05
CA GLU A 156 -1.07 3.28 26.98
C GLU A 156 -0.21 2.62 28.06
N TYR A 157 0.86 3.31 28.44
CA TYR A 157 1.71 2.84 29.53
C TYR A 157 1.16 3.32 30.88
N LYS A 158 0.96 2.39 31.82
CA LYS A 158 0.57 2.66 33.20
C LYS A 158 1.51 1.89 34.14
N GLU A 159 1.95 2.53 35.22
CA GLU A 159 2.83 1.88 36.20
C GLU A 159 2.13 0.65 36.80
N GLY A 160 2.90 -0.41 37.08
CA GLY A 160 2.37 -1.67 37.64
C GLY A 160 1.60 -2.56 36.65
N LYS A 161 1.16 -2.04 35.49
CA LYS A 161 0.52 -2.85 34.45
C LYS A 161 1.55 -3.38 33.43
N PRO A 162 1.27 -4.50 32.75
CA PRO A 162 2.10 -4.97 31.66
C PRO A 162 2.24 -3.90 30.57
N VAL A 163 3.45 -3.73 30.04
CA VAL A 163 3.73 -2.83 28.92
C VAL A 163 3.00 -3.37 27.68
N PRO A 164 2.08 -2.61 27.08
CA PRO A 164 1.43 -3.05 25.87
C PRO A 164 2.41 -2.99 24.69
N ILE A 165 2.45 -4.05 23.90
CA ILE A 165 3.38 -4.24 22.79
C ILE A 165 2.61 -4.37 21.49
N LEU A 166 3.09 -3.68 20.46
CA LEU A 166 2.68 -3.91 19.08
C LEU A 166 3.84 -4.52 18.31
N ILE A 167 3.53 -5.50 17.46
CA ILE A 167 4.48 -6.12 16.54
C ILE A 167 4.15 -5.74 15.09
N SER A 168 5.15 -5.83 14.22
CA SER A 168 4.97 -5.52 12.80
C SER A 168 4.05 -6.54 12.13
N LYS A 169 2.98 -6.03 11.50
CA LYS A 169 2.14 -6.84 10.61
C LYS A 169 2.95 -7.41 9.43
N ARG A 170 3.98 -6.70 8.96
CA ARG A 170 4.86 -7.18 7.89
C ARG A 170 5.70 -8.36 8.37
N LEU A 171 6.27 -8.28 9.58
CA LEU A 171 7.05 -9.37 10.15
C LEU A 171 6.20 -10.62 10.39
N LEU A 172 4.96 -10.45 10.88
CA LEU A 172 4.00 -11.55 11.02
C LEU A 172 3.73 -12.26 9.67
N ASN A 173 3.53 -11.47 8.62
CA ASN A 173 3.33 -12.02 7.27
C ASN A 173 4.58 -12.77 6.79
N VAL A 174 5.78 -12.21 6.96
CA VAL A 174 7.04 -12.87 6.61
C VAL A 174 7.18 -14.19 7.36
N TYR A 175 6.91 -14.23 8.67
CA TYR A 175 6.92 -15.48 9.43
C TYR A 175 5.95 -16.52 8.83
N ASN A 176 4.72 -16.12 8.52
CA ASN A 176 3.69 -17.02 8.00
C ASN A 176 4.06 -17.58 6.62
N THR A 177 4.59 -16.74 5.72
CA THR A 177 4.91 -17.14 4.34
C THR A 177 6.26 -17.84 4.21
N THR A 178 7.15 -17.70 5.19
CA THR A 178 8.48 -18.31 5.14
C THR A 178 8.57 -19.46 6.15
N LEU A 179 8.65 -19.13 7.44
CA LEU A 179 8.95 -20.12 8.47
C LEU A 179 7.78 -21.09 8.67
N ALA A 180 6.54 -20.59 8.72
CA ALA A 180 5.37 -21.44 8.93
C ALA A 180 5.14 -22.39 7.75
N ASP A 181 5.14 -21.85 6.53
CA ASP A 181 4.96 -22.65 5.31
C ASP A 181 6.10 -23.67 5.10
N LEU A 182 7.37 -23.28 5.31
CA LEU A 182 8.52 -24.18 5.08
C LEU A 182 8.73 -25.23 6.18
N ARG A 183 8.43 -24.91 7.44
CA ARG A 183 8.68 -25.81 8.59
C ARG A 183 7.41 -26.53 9.07
N GLY A 184 6.27 -26.31 8.41
CA GLY A 184 4.97 -26.83 8.85
C GLY A 184 4.55 -26.29 10.22
N PHE A 185 5.01 -25.09 10.61
CA PHE A 185 4.58 -24.46 11.86
C PHE A 185 3.19 -23.82 11.68
N PRO A 186 2.42 -23.65 12.76
CA PRO A 186 1.13 -22.98 12.66
C PRO A 186 1.29 -21.52 12.23
N LYS A 187 0.41 -21.08 11.33
CA LYS A 187 0.30 -19.67 10.94
C LYS A 187 -0.25 -18.87 12.12
N LEU A 188 0.36 -17.73 12.37
CA LEU A 188 -0.03 -16.82 13.44
C LEU A 188 -1.00 -15.77 12.91
N THR A 189 -2.18 -15.69 13.53
CA THR A 189 -3.15 -14.62 13.28
C THR A 189 -2.89 -13.42 14.18
N ALA A 190 -3.47 -12.27 13.82
CA ALA A 190 -3.40 -11.06 14.64
C ALA A 190 -4.00 -11.20 16.04
N GLN A 191 -4.88 -12.19 16.25
CA GLN A 191 -5.47 -12.53 17.54
C GLN A 191 -4.59 -13.51 18.31
N ALA A 192 -4.04 -14.52 17.64
CA ALA A 192 -3.16 -15.52 18.27
C ALA A 192 -1.94 -14.88 18.93
N VAL A 193 -1.36 -13.85 18.29
CA VAL A 193 -0.21 -13.14 18.87
C VAL A 193 -0.54 -12.40 20.17
N GLN A 194 -1.82 -12.13 20.46
CA GLN A 194 -2.19 -11.47 21.72
C GLN A 194 -1.98 -12.37 22.94
N ALA A 195 -2.00 -13.70 22.76
CA ALA A 195 -1.70 -14.62 23.85
C ALA A 195 -0.24 -14.48 24.36
N VAL A 196 0.64 -13.84 23.56
CA VAL A 196 2.06 -13.73 23.88
C VAL A 196 2.27 -12.72 25.02
N ARG A 197 2.78 -13.26 26.13
CA ARG A 197 3.26 -12.50 27.29
C ARG A 197 4.71 -12.87 27.52
N PHE A 198 5.54 -11.87 27.76
CA PHE A 198 6.97 -12.08 27.99
C PHE A 198 7.52 -11.05 28.98
N LYS A 199 8.74 -11.26 29.44
CA LYS A 199 9.44 -10.30 30.30
C LYS A 199 10.53 -9.61 29.50
N MET A 200 10.51 -8.29 29.49
CA MET A 200 11.63 -7.50 29.00
C MET A 200 12.52 -7.15 30.18
N ILE A 201 13.82 -7.35 30.03
CA ILE A 201 14.82 -6.97 31.01
C ILE A 201 15.59 -5.78 30.41
N ALA A 202 15.33 -4.58 30.92
CA ALA A 202 16.04 -3.37 30.52
C ALA A 202 17.32 -3.21 31.36
N GLY A 203 18.38 -2.68 30.75
CA GLY A 203 19.69 -2.52 31.39
C GLY A 203 20.60 -3.75 31.28
N ARG A 204 20.20 -4.79 30.55
CA ARG A 204 21.01 -5.98 30.25
C ARG A 204 20.85 -6.32 28.77
N SER A 205 21.95 -6.69 28.13
CA SER A 205 21.96 -7.18 26.75
C SER A 205 22.09 -8.70 26.74
N ALA A 206 21.48 -9.35 25.76
CA ALA A 206 21.72 -10.76 25.44
C ALA A 206 23.10 -10.98 24.82
N PHE A 207 23.70 -9.95 24.22
CA PHE A 207 25.00 -10.04 23.55
C PHE A 207 26.20 -9.61 24.42
N ARG A 208 25.97 -8.85 25.50
CA ARG A 208 27.04 -8.37 26.39
C ARG A 208 26.94 -8.99 27.78
N ARG A 209 28.08 -9.43 28.31
CA ARG A 209 28.18 -9.99 29.67
C ARG A 209 27.97 -8.97 30.79
N ARG A 210 28.22 -7.67 30.54
CA ARG A 210 28.17 -6.62 31.57
C ARG A 210 26.83 -5.90 31.57
N ASP A 211 26.23 -5.79 32.74
CA ASP A 211 25.02 -5.02 32.96
C ASP A 211 25.28 -3.51 32.89
N HIS A 212 24.22 -2.76 32.61
CA HIS A 212 24.26 -1.30 32.66
C HIS A 212 24.58 -0.84 34.08
N LYS A 213 25.32 0.27 34.23
CA LYS A 213 25.71 0.85 35.53
C LYS A 213 24.55 1.15 36.49
N LYS A 214 23.31 1.17 35.98
CA LYS A 214 22.08 1.49 36.73
C LYS A 214 21.24 0.24 37.06
N GLY A 215 21.81 -0.95 36.86
CA GLY A 215 21.18 -2.23 37.12
C GLY A 215 20.12 -2.64 36.10
N ALA A 216 19.68 -3.89 36.20
CA ALA A 216 18.66 -4.46 35.35
C ALA A 216 17.25 -4.30 35.97
N ARG A 217 16.27 -3.92 35.16
CA ARG A 217 14.86 -3.80 35.58
C ARG A 217 13.97 -4.68 34.72
N LYS A 218 13.05 -5.40 35.35
CA LYS A 218 12.14 -6.34 34.69
C LYS A 218 10.81 -5.66 34.44
N TYR A 219 10.33 -5.72 33.20
CA TYR A 219 9.04 -5.19 32.79
C TYR A 219 8.19 -6.32 32.19
N PRO A 220 7.05 -6.67 32.81
CA PRO A 220 6.11 -7.57 32.16
C PRO A 220 5.57 -6.90 30.91
N CYS A 221 5.51 -7.64 29.81
CA CYS A 221 5.09 -7.16 28.50
C CYS A 221 3.99 -8.06 27.96
N HIS A 222 3.04 -7.46 27.24
CA HIS A 222 1.93 -8.16 26.63
C HIS A 222 1.73 -7.65 25.21
N VAL A 223 1.77 -8.55 24.24
CA VAL A 223 1.43 -8.20 22.85
C VAL A 223 -0.06 -7.97 22.78
N ILE A 224 -0.48 -6.78 22.38
CA ILE A 224 -1.91 -6.40 22.32
C ILE A 224 -2.44 -6.36 20.88
N GLY A 225 -1.56 -6.40 19.88
CA GLY A 225 -1.96 -6.32 18.48
C GLY A 225 -0.79 -6.25 17.50
N VAL A 226 -1.14 -6.16 16.22
CA VAL A 226 -0.20 -6.01 15.10
C VAL A 226 -0.53 -4.75 14.33
N SER A 227 0.49 -3.98 13.95
CA SER A 227 0.30 -2.76 13.17
C SER A 227 1.31 -2.66 12.04
N ARG A 228 0.92 -1.99 10.95
CA ARG A 228 1.86 -1.55 9.91
C ARG A 228 2.72 -0.35 10.36
N ARG A 229 2.32 0.33 11.45
CA ARG A 229 3.08 1.43 12.07
C ARG A 229 4.09 0.97 13.13
N ALA A 230 4.10 -0.33 13.45
CA ALA A 230 5.10 -0.92 14.33
C ALA A 230 6.44 -1.10 13.60
N ILE A 231 7.54 -0.99 14.34
CA ILE A 231 8.90 -1.23 13.84
C ILE A 231 9.02 -2.63 13.24
N LEU A 232 9.71 -2.75 12.09
CA LEU A 232 9.82 -3.99 11.35
C LEU A 232 10.50 -5.10 12.16
N ILE A 233 11.63 -4.80 12.79
CA ILE A 233 12.40 -5.73 13.63
C ILE A 233 12.38 -5.19 15.07
N GLY A 234 11.93 -6.02 16.00
CA GLY A 234 11.75 -5.65 17.41
C GLY A 234 10.28 -5.42 17.76
N VAL A 235 10.04 -4.55 18.74
CA VAL A 235 8.73 -4.28 19.32
C VAL A 235 8.42 -2.79 19.35
N THR A 236 7.14 -2.45 19.27
CA THR A 236 6.66 -1.07 19.41
C THR A 236 5.96 -0.90 20.75
N VAL A 237 6.38 0.12 21.50
CA VAL A 237 5.90 0.45 22.86
C VAL A 237 5.27 1.85 22.87
N PRO A 238 4.44 2.19 23.88
CA PRO A 238 3.96 3.56 24.03
C PRO A 238 5.12 4.54 24.21
N LEU A 239 5.02 5.72 23.59
CA LEU A 239 6.08 6.75 23.65
C LEU A 239 6.47 7.12 25.09
N ALA A 240 5.50 7.18 26.00
CA ALA A 240 5.73 7.46 27.42
C ALA A 240 6.69 6.45 28.07
N PHE A 241 6.56 5.16 27.71
CA PHE A 241 7.43 4.11 28.22
C PHE A 241 8.86 4.23 27.67
N ALA A 242 8.99 4.51 26.36
CA ALA A 242 10.30 4.72 25.75
C ALA A 242 11.05 5.92 26.35
N ARG A 243 10.35 7.05 26.55
CA ARG A 243 10.90 8.23 27.24
C ARG A 243 11.33 7.90 28.66
N LYS A 244 10.50 7.15 29.41
CA LYS A 244 10.82 6.72 30.78
C LYS A 244 12.10 5.90 30.83
N LEU A 245 12.24 4.88 29.97
CA LEU A 245 13.44 4.06 29.94
C LEU A 245 14.69 4.86 29.58
N ASN A 246 14.61 5.67 28.52
CA ASN A 246 15.72 6.52 28.11
C ASN A 246 16.17 7.45 29.25
N ARG A 247 15.24 8.12 29.95
CA ARG A 247 15.56 8.97 31.11
C ARG A 247 16.18 8.20 32.27
N ILE A 248 15.65 7.03 32.62
CA ILE A 248 16.19 6.20 33.70
C ILE A 248 17.65 5.84 33.40
N TYR A 249 17.94 5.37 32.20
CA TYR A 249 19.24 4.79 31.87
C TYR A 249 20.27 5.83 31.40
N ASN A 250 19.87 6.80 30.57
CA ASN A 250 20.77 7.81 29.99
C ASN A 250 20.95 9.06 30.87
N GLY A 251 20.04 9.33 31.81
CA GLY A 251 20.10 10.50 32.69
C GLY A 251 18.85 11.39 32.57
N LYS A 252 18.61 12.23 33.60
CA LYS A 252 17.45 13.14 33.64
C LYS A 252 17.51 14.20 32.53
N ASP A 253 18.72 14.60 32.16
CA ASP A 253 18.99 15.61 31.12
C ASP A 253 19.08 15.01 29.70
N ASP A 254 18.77 13.72 29.54
CA ASP A 254 18.77 13.06 28.22
C ASP A 254 17.74 13.75 27.32
N PRO A 255 18.16 14.44 26.24
CA PRO A 255 17.23 15.12 25.37
C PRO A 255 16.30 14.09 24.72
N ASN A 256 15.01 14.41 24.65
CA ASN A 256 14.03 13.60 23.94
C ASN A 256 14.31 13.69 22.43
N VAL A 257 15.22 12.85 21.94
CA VAL A 257 15.57 12.75 20.53
C VAL A 257 14.71 11.68 19.87
N PHE A 258 14.04 12.06 18.79
CA PHE A 258 13.24 11.17 17.95
C PHE A 258 14.07 10.72 16.76
N GLN A 259 13.85 9.48 16.33
CA GLN A 259 14.48 8.94 15.11
C GLN A 259 13.74 9.43 13.87
N SER A 260 12.41 9.47 13.93
CA SER A 260 11.54 9.93 12.86
C SER A 260 10.27 10.56 13.43
N ALA A 261 9.52 11.27 12.60
CA ALA A 261 8.19 11.75 12.94
C ALA A 261 7.21 11.52 11.80
N ILE A 262 6.01 11.11 12.16
CA ILE A 262 4.87 11.06 11.27
C ILE A 262 4.20 12.41 11.27
N ILE A 263 4.02 12.99 10.09
CA ILE A 263 3.27 14.23 9.87
C ILE A 263 1.99 13.89 9.13
N VAL A 264 0.87 14.31 9.69
CA VAL A 264 -0.46 14.18 9.09
C VAL A 264 -0.92 15.57 8.68
N ALA A 265 -1.15 15.78 7.38
CA ALA A 265 -1.72 17.00 6.85
C ALA A 265 -3.25 17.02 7.02
N LYS A 266 -3.81 18.24 7.07
CA LYS A 266 -5.27 18.45 7.04
C LYS A 266 -5.85 17.92 5.73
N ASP A 267 -5.24 18.32 4.62
CA ASP A 267 -5.60 17.93 3.27
C ASP A 267 -4.41 17.35 2.50
N ALA A 268 -4.66 16.43 1.57
CA ALA A 268 -3.61 15.84 0.74
C ALA A 268 -2.93 16.88 -0.19
N THR A 269 -3.65 17.94 -0.56
CA THR A 269 -3.18 19.03 -1.42
C THR A 269 -2.12 19.91 -0.77
N ASP A 270 -2.09 19.99 0.56
CA ASP A 270 -1.10 20.77 1.31
C ASP A 270 0.26 20.06 1.41
N MET A 271 0.29 18.74 1.16
CA MET A 271 1.47 17.92 1.40
C MET A 271 2.72 18.38 0.62
N PRO A 272 2.65 18.72 -0.69
CA PRO A 272 3.82 19.22 -1.43
C PRO A 272 4.39 20.52 -0.85
N ARG A 273 3.53 21.42 -0.34
CA ARG A 273 3.95 22.68 0.28
C ARG A 273 4.59 22.43 1.65
N LEU A 274 4.02 21.53 2.45
CA LEU A 274 4.57 21.13 3.74
C LEU A 274 5.95 20.49 3.57
N LEU A 275 6.09 19.58 2.61
CA LEU A 275 7.36 18.91 2.31
C LEU A 275 8.48 19.88 1.99
N LYS A 276 8.23 20.86 1.11
CA LYS A 276 9.22 21.90 0.80
C LYS A 276 9.65 22.68 2.05
N LYS A 277 8.73 22.98 2.98
CA LYS A 277 9.05 23.66 4.24
C LYS A 277 9.87 22.76 5.17
N ILE A 278 9.48 21.51 5.32
CA ILE A 278 10.17 20.51 6.15
C ILE A 278 11.58 20.23 5.62
N GLU A 279 11.75 20.19 4.30
CA GLU A 279 13.04 20.04 3.64
C GLU A 279 14.00 21.20 3.91
N LYS A 280 13.47 22.43 3.94
CA LYS A 280 14.22 23.63 4.37
C LYS A 280 14.58 23.59 5.85
N MET A 281 13.78 22.91 6.68
CA MET A 281 14.09 22.70 8.10
C MET A 281 15.14 21.59 8.35
N GLY A 282 15.69 20.97 7.31
CA GLY A 282 16.74 19.95 7.42
C GLY A 282 16.24 18.52 7.57
N PHE A 283 14.95 18.27 7.33
CA PHE A 283 14.36 16.93 7.36
C PHE A 283 14.04 16.46 5.94
N THR A 284 13.98 15.15 5.73
CA THR A 284 13.56 14.55 4.46
C THR A 284 12.53 13.48 4.75
N MET A 285 11.75 13.10 3.73
CA MET A 285 10.95 11.90 3.83
C MET A 285 11.83 10.67 4.09
N GLU A 286 11.26 9.69 4.76
CA GLU A 286 11.86 8.37 4.90
C GLU A 286 12.07 7.71 3.52
N THR A 287 13.20 7.03 3.36
CA THR A 287 13.69 6.53 2.06
C THR A 287 12.72 5.57 1.38
N SER A 288 12.10 4.65 2.12
CA SER A 288 11.13 3.71 1.54
C SER A 288 9.90 4.43 0.97
N GLN A 289 9.48 5.52 1.59
CA GLN A 289 8.39 6.35 1.07
C GLN A 289 8.80 7.15 -0.17
N ILE A 290 10.03 7.70 -0.22
CA ILE A 290 10.56 8.37 -1.42
C ILE A 290 10.59 7.41 -2.59
N PHE A 291 11.20 6.24 -2.38
CA PHE A 291 11.35 5.22 -3.42
C PHE A 291 9.98 4.81 -3.96
N ALA A 292 9.04 4.48 -3.06
CA ALA A 292 7.77 3.95 -3.50
C ALA A 292 6.84 5.03 -4.12
N ARG A 293 6.99 6.31 -3.74
CA ARG A 293 6.36 7.42 -4.46
C ARG A 293 6.93 7.57 -5.87
N LYS A 294 8.26 7.52 -6.03
CA LYS A 294 8.92 7.57 -7.35
C LYS A 294 8.46 6.41 -8.24
N VAL A 295 8.43 5.19 -7.71
CA VAL A 295 7.92 4.01 -8.44
C VAL A 295 6.45 4.21 -8.83
N GLY A 296 5.61 4.72 -7.93
CA GLY A 296 4.21 5.05 -8.23
C GLY A 296 4.04 6.09 -9.33
N GLU A 297 4.86 7.13 -9.34
CA GLU A 297 4.90 8.15 -10.40
C GLU A 297 5.37 7.56 -11.74
N SER A 298 6.37 6.68 -11.73
CA SER A 298 6.80 5.95 -12.93
C SER A 298 5.71 5.02 -13.48
N ILE A 299 4.98 4.31 -12.63
CA ILE A 299 3.85 3.46 -13.05
C ILE A 299 2.74 4.29 -13.67
N LEU A 300 2.43 5.46 -13.09
CA LEU A 300 1.44 6.39 -13.67
C LEU A 300 1.87 6.81 -15.08
N PHE A 301 3.13 7.18 -15.26
CA PHE A 301 3.65 7.60 -16.56
C PHE A 301 3.61 6.47 -17.60
N ILE A 302 4.05 5.25 -17.23
CA ILE A 302 3.97 4.08 -18.11
C ILE A 302 2.52 3.75 -18.46
N THR A 303 1.62 3.79 -17.48
CA THR A 303 0.18 3.55 -17.70
C THR A 303 -0.37 4.55 -18.71
N LEU A 304 -0.08 5.84 -18.53
CA LEU A 304 -0.55 6.90 -19.42
C LEU A 304 -0.04 6.71 -20.86
N LEU A 305 1.22 6.31 -21.04
CA LEU A 305 1.78 5.98 -22.36
C LEU A 305 1.06 4.79 -22.99
N LEU A 306 0.87 3.69 -22.24
CA LEU A 306 0.18 2.49 -22.74
C LEU A 306 -1.28 2.76 -23.07
N THR A 307 -1.98 3.52 -22.22
CA THR A 307 -3.36 3.96 -22.47
C THR A 307 -3.44 4.86 -23.71
N LEU A 308 -2.46 5.74 -23.94
CA LEU A 308 -2.40 6.57 -25.14
C LEU A 308 -2.21 5.72 -26.40
N ILE A 309 -1.27 4.76 -26.39
CA ILE A 309 -1.07 3.83 -27.50
C ILE A 309 -2.35 3.03 -27.77
N SER A 310 -3.01 2.59 -26.71
CA SER A 310 -4.26 1.83 -26.83
C SER A 310 -5.40 2.67 -27.37
N ALA A 311 -5.46 3.96 -27.02
CA ALA A 311 -6.42 4.89 -27.59
C ALA A 311 -6.20 5.06 -29.10
N VAL A 312 -4.94 5.12 -29.56
CA VAL A 312 -4.61 5.13 -31.00
C VAL A 312 -5.05 3.83 -31.67
N ILE A 313 -4.77 2.67 -31.07
CA ILE A 313 -5.22 1.37 -31.61
C ILE A 313 -6.75 1.32 -31.71
N LEU A 314 -7.45 1.82 -30.69
CA LEU A 314 -8.92 1.87 -30.67
C LEU A 314 -9.47 2.76 -31.80
N VAL A 315 -8.81 3.88 -32.10
CA VAL A 315 -9.15 4.73 -33.26
C VAL A 315 -8.88 4.01 -34.59
N ILE A 316 -7.74 3.34 -34.73
CA ILE A 316 -7.41 2.55 -35.94
C ILE A 316 -8.44 1.43 -36.14
N SER A 317 -8.83 0.73 -35.07
CA SER A 317 -9.89 -0.26 -35.09
C SER A 317 -11.22 0.34 -35.52
N ALA A 318 -11.62 1.50 -34.98
CA ALA A 318 -12.84 2.21 -35.37
C ALA A 318 -12.86 2.56 -36.88
N ILE A 319 -11.72 3.01 -37.42
CA ILE A 319 -11.55 3.31 -38.85
C ILE A 319 -11.66 2.02 -39.68
N SER A 320 -10.99 0.94 -39.26
CA SER A 320 -11.02 -0.35 -39.96
C SER A 320 -12.44 -0.93 -40.04
N ILE A 321 -13.18 -0.88 -38.93
CA ILE A 321 -14.59 -1.32 -38.87
C ILE A 321 -15.45 -0.46 -39.79
N SER A 322 -15.26 0.86 -39.75
CA SER A 322 -16.01 1.78 -40.62
C SER A 322 -15.77 1.43 -42.08
N HIS A 323 -14.52 1.20 -42.48
CA HIS A 323 -14.17 0.80 -43.84
C HIS A 323 -14.82 -0.54 -44.24
N ALA A 324 -14.73 -1.57 -43.39
CA ALA A 324 -15.37 -2.87 -43.66
C ALA A 324 -16.91 -2.77 -43.73
N PHE A 325 -17.52 -1.96 -42.86
CA PHE A 325 -18.97 -1.72 -42.87
C PHE A 325 -19.41 -0.96 -44.13
N PHE A 326 -18.61 0.01 -44.61
CA PHE A 326 -18.87 0.69 -45.88
C PHE A 326 -18.82 -0.26 -47.07
N MET A 327 -17.80 -1.12 -47.14
CA MET A 327 -17.69 -2.15 -48.18
C MET A 327 -18.91 -3.09 -48.14
N PHE A 328 -19.31 -3.54 -46.96
CA PHE A 328 -20.50 -4.36 -46.77
C PHE A 328 -21.79 -3.70 -47.27
N VAL A 329 -22.01 -2.42 -46.95
CA VAL A 329 -23.18 -1.67 -47.45
C VAL A 329 -23.11 -1.53 -48.98
N TYR A 330 -21.91 -1.34 -49.54
CA TYR A 330 -21.69 -1.21 -50.98
C TYR A 330 -22.09 -2.49 -51.74
N GLU A 331 -21.63 -3.64 -51.29
CA GLU A 331 -21.94 -4.95 -51.89
C GLU A 331 -23.44 -5.28 -51.86
N HIS A 332 -24.18 -4.73 -50.91
CA HIS A 332 -25.61 -4.99 -50.75
C HIS A 332 -26.53 -3.87 -51.22
N ARG A 333 -26.03 -2.85 -51.94
CA ARG A 333 -26.85 -1.75 -52.47
C ARG A 333 -28.03 -2.22 -53.31
N TYR A 334 -27.83 -3.25 -54.13
CA TYR A 334 -28.89 -3.82 -54.96
C TYR A 334 -30.05 -4.38 -54.12
N GLN A 335 -29.73 -5.11 -53.03
CA GLN A 335 -30.74 -5.68 -52.13
C GLN A 335 -31.51 -4.60 -51.38
N ILE A 336 -30.81 -3.53 -50.95
CA ILE A 336 -31.44 -2.36 -50.33
C ILE A 336 -32.39 -1.68 -51.32
N GLY A 337 -32.01 -1.57 -52.59
CA GLY A 337 -32.87 -1.06 -53.67
C GLY A 337 -34.14 -1.89 -53.88
N LEU A 338 -34.01 -3.22 -53.85
CA LEU A 338 -35.11 -4.16 -54.03
C LEU A 338 -36.12 -4.09 -52.86
N VAL A 339 -35.63 -3.99 -51.62
CA VAL A 339 -36.48 -3.82 -50.43
C VAL A 339 -37.19 -2.45 -50.44
N ARG A 340 -36.56 -1.40 -51.00
CA ARG A 340 -37.23 -0.11 -51.23
C ARG A 340 -38.33 -0.18 -52.29
N ALA A 341 -38.11 -0.93 -53.37
CA ALA A 341 -39.09 -1.11 -54.44
C ALA A 341 -40.37 -1.80 -53.95
N ILE A 342 -40.25 -2.70 -52.95
CA ILE A 342 -41.38 -3.38 -52.31
C ILE A 342 -42.06 -2.50 -51.23
N GLY A 343 -41.63 -1.25 -51.04
CA GLY A 343 -42.30 -0.26 -50.18
C GLY A 343 -41.63 0.03 -48.84
N ALA A 344 -40.38 -0.38 -48.61
CA ALA A 344 -39.67 -0.01 -47.39
C ALA A 344 -39.28 1.49 -47.37
N THR A 345 -39.61 2.18 -46.28
CA THR A 345 -39.26 3.59 -46.07
C THR A 345 -37.76 3.78 -45.76
N ARG A 346 -37.22 4.98 -46.03
CA ARG A 346 -35.81 5.32 -45.72
C ARG A 346 -35.47 5.14 -44.23
N SER A 347 -36.43 5.43 -43.34
CA SER A 347 -36.29 5.25 -41.90
C SER A 347 -36.13 3.77 -41.51
N ASN A 348 -36.90 2.87 -42.14
CA ASN A 348 -36.80 1.44 -41.88
C ASN A 348 -35.40 0.89 -42.23
N ILE A 349 -34.80 1.37 -43.32
CA ILE A 349 -33.48 0.94 -43.78
C ILE A 349 -32.37 1.50 -42.89
N ARG A 350 -32.45 2.79 -42.54
CA ARG A 350 -31.52 3.40 -41.60
C ARG A 350 -31.52 2.67 -40.25
N ASN A 351 -32.70 2.38 -39.71
CA ASN A 351 -32.83 1.70 -38.43
C ASN A 351 -32.34 0.25 -38.50
N LEU A 352 -32.55 -0.45 -39.63
CA LEU A 352 -31.99 -1.78 -39.87
C LEU A 352 -30.46 -1.77 -39.84
N LEU A 353 -29.83 -0.84 -40.55
CA LEU A 353 -28.37 -0.72 -40.61
C LEU A 353 -27.76 -0.34 -39.25
N VAL A 354 -28.36 0.63 -38.55
CA VAL A 354 -27.91 1.06 -37.22
C VAL A 354 -28.05 -0.06 -36.18
N MET A 355 -29.18 -0.77 -36.17
CA MET A 355 -29.38 -1.92 -35.27
C MET A 355 -28.40 -3.06 -35.55
N MET A 356 -28.05 -3.29 -36.81
CA MET A 356 -27.08 -4.31 -37.17
C MET A 356 -25.67 -3.94 -36.70
N GLY A 357 -25.25 -2.69 -36.89
CA GLY A 357 -23.99 -2.17 -36.36
C GLY A 357 -23.94 -2.23 -34.84
N LEU A 358 -25.03 -1.88 -34.15
CA LEU A 358 -25.15 -1.98 -32.69
C LEU A 358 -25.03 -3.42 -32.19
N LEU A 359 -25.71 -4.37 -32.82
CA LEU A 359 -25.67 -5.78 -32.41
C LEU A 359 -24.29 -6.39 -32.61
N VAL A 360 -23.65 -6.12 -33.75
CA VAL A 360 -22.27 -6.57 -34.01
C VAL A 360 -21.33 -5.94 -32.99
N GLY A 361 -21.44 -4.63 -32.73
CA GLY A 361 -20.64 -3.93 -31.74
C GLY A 361 -20.82 -4.47 -30.32
N MET A 362 -22.04 -4.75 -29.89
CA MET A 362 -22.33 -5.34 -28.58
C MET A 362 -21.77 -6.76 -28.45
N LEU A 363 -21.93 -7.61 -29.47
CA LEU A 363 -21.41 -8.97 -29.46
C LEU A 363 -19.87 -8.98 -29.40
N CYS A 364 -19.22 -8.08 -30.14
CA CYS A 364 -17.77 -7.96 -30.13
C CYS A 364 -17.23 -7.34 -28.83
N GLY A 365 -17.97 -6.42 -28.21
CA GLY A 365 -17.56 -5.76 -26.96
C GLY A 365 -17.73 -6.63 -25.71
N LEU A 366 -18.58 -7.67 -25.76
CA LEU A 366 -18.73 -8.66 -24.69
C LEU A 366 -17.68 -9.80 -24.74
N SER A 367 -16.98 -9.94 -25.86
CA SER A 367 -15.94 -10.95 -26.08
C SER A 367 -14.59 -10.40 -25.62
#